data_AF-A0A0B6YFL2-F1
#
_entry.id   AF-A0A0B6YFL2-F1
#
_cell.length_a   1.000
_cell.length_b   1.000
_cell.length_c   1.000
_cell.angle_alpha   90.00
_cell.angle_beta   90.00
_cell.angle_gamma   90.00
#
_symmetry.space_group_name_H-M   'P 1'
#
loop_
_entity.id
_entity.type
_entity.pdbx_description
1 polymer ?
#
loop_
_entity_poly.entity_id
_entity_poly.type
_entity_poly.pdbx_seq_one_letter_code
_entity_poly.pdbx_strand_id
1 'polypeptide(L)'
;TSEHQRVNIKPYGAHDGLIERWKRKNMENLLELHNKTPVWNDDTQSYVLNFHGRVTQASVKNFQIVHDNDVDYIVMQFGRVAE
;
A
#
# COMPACT_ATOMS: atom_id res chain seq x y z
N THR A 1 -10.84 -8.68 -16.80
CA THR A 1 -12.05 -8.29 -16.05
C THR A 1 -12.78 -7.24 -16.86
N SER A 2 -14.10 -7.33 -16.96
CA SER A 2 -14.91 -6.27 -17.56
C SER A 2 -14.69 -4.96 -16.79
N GLU A 3 -14.11 -3.97 -17.48
CA GLU A 3 -14.24 -2.52 -17.22
C GLU A 3 -13.66 -1.92 -15.92
N HIS A 4 -12.40 -2.18 -15.51
CA HIS A 4 -11.69 -1.39 -14.45
C HIS A 4 -12.51 -1.07 -13.17
N GLN A 5 -13.51 -1.89 -12.86
CA GLN A 5 -14.50 -1.64 -11.83
C GLN A 5 -14.23 -2.53 -10.63
N ARG A 6 -14.58 -2.03 -9.44
CA ARG A 6 -14.49 -2.84 -8.22
C ARG A 6 -15.50 -3.98 -8.29
N VAL A 7 -15.04 -5.18 -7.94
CA VAL A 7 -15.93 -6.33 -7.70
C VAL A 7 -16.64 -6.11 -6.37
N ASN A 8 -17.97 -6.25 -6.37
CA ASN A 8 -18.75 -6.11 -5.15
C ASN A 8 -18.51 -7.30 -4.21
N ILE A 9 -17.97 -7.04 -3.02
CA ILE A 9 -17.79 -8.03 -1.96
C ILE A 9 -18.85 -7.78 -0.89
N LYS A 10 -19.73 -8.77 -0.69
CA LYS A 10 -20.76 -8.76 0.35
C LYS A 10 -20.50 -9.93 1.31
N PRO A 11 -20.02 -9.68 2.54
CA PRO A 11 -19.78 -10.74 3.50
C PRO A 11 -21.09 -11.47 3.87
N TYR A 12 -21.10 -12.80 3.81
CA TYR A 12 -22.25 -13.61 4.22
C TYR A 12 -22.30 -13.90 5.73
N GLY A 13 -21.29 -13.48 6.49
CA GLY A 13 -21.21 -13.65 7.95
C GLY A 13 -19.89 -13.14 8.53
N ALA A 14 -19.71 -13.30 9.84
CA ALA A 14 -18.53 -12.79 10.56
C ALA A 14 -17.18 -13.35 10.04
N HIS A 15 -17.20 -14.52 9.39
CA HIS A 15 -16.01 -15.19 8.87
C HIS A 15 -15.75 -14.96 7.37
N ASP A 16 -16.42 -13.97 6.76
CA ASP A 16 -16.34 -13.72 5.31
C ASP A 16 -15.88 -12.29 4.95
N GLY A 17 -15.43 -11.51 5.94
CA GLY A 17 -14.82 -10.20 5.69
C GLY A 17 -13.45 -10.30 5.00
N LEU A 18 -12.93 -9.17 4.50
CA LEU A 18 -11.64 -9.10 3.80
C LEU A 18 -10.50 -9.75 4.59
N ILE A 19 -10.43 -9.49 5.90
CA ILE A 19 -9.38 -10.03 6.78
C ILE A 19 -9.45 -11.56 6.87
N GLU A 20 -10.66 -12.12 7.00
CA GLU A 20 -10.85 -13.57 7.14
C GLU A 20 -10.55 -14.31 5.83
N ARG A 21 -10.92 -13.72 4.68
CA ARG A 21 -10.54 -14.23 3.36
C ARG A 21 -9.02 -14.22 3.17
N TRP A 22 -8.36 -13.12 3.53
CA TRP A 22 -6.90 -13.01 3.46
C TRP A 22 -6.18 -14.03 4.36
N LYS A 23 -6.62 -14.19 5.62
CA LYS A 23 -6.05 -15.19 6.56
C LYS A 23 -6.15 -16.61 5.99
N ARG A 24 -7.23 -16.93 5.29
CA ARG A 24 -7.47 -18.24 4.65
C ARG A 24 -6.82 -18.36 3.27
N LYS A 25 -6.10 -17.33 2.81
CA LYS A 25 -5.52 -17.24 1.46
C LYS A 25 -6.55 -17.40 0.33
N ASN A 26 -7.81 -17.05 0.60
CA ASN A 26 -8.84 -16.93 -0.43
C ASN A 26 -8.74 -15.53 -1.07
N MET A 27 -7.88 -15.41 -2.08
CA MET A 27 -7.57 -14.13 -2.74
C MET A 27 -8.42 -13.85 -3.99
N GLU A 28 -9.44 -14.67 -4.24
CA GLU A 28 -10.33 -14.45 -5.38
C GLU A 28 -11.04 -13.10 -5.25
N ASN A 29 -10.91 -12.26 -6.28
CA ASN A 29 -11.42 -10.87 -6.30
C ASN A 29 -10.84 -9.95 -5.21
N LEU A 30 -9.71 -10.33 -4.58
CA LEU A 30 -8.95 -9.49 -3.66
C LEU A 30 -7.64 -9.04 -4.29
N LEU A 31 -7.22 -7.83 -3.93
CA LEU A 31 -5.90 -7.30 -4.25
C LEU A 31 -5.18 -7.03 -2.93
N GLU A 32 -4.10 -7.76 -2.69
CA GLU A 32 -3.20 -7.52 -1.56
C GLU A 32 -2.18 -6.46 -1.96
N LEU A 33 -1.94 -5.49 -1.07
CA LEU A 33 -1.01 -4.39 -1.27
C LEU A 33 -0.19 -4.20 0.00
N HIS A 34 1.03 -3.68 -0.17
CA HIS A 34 1.99 -3.54 0.92
C HIS A 34 2.63 -2.16 0.93
N ASN A 35 3.19 -1.78 2.08
CA ASN A 35 4.06 -0.61 2.15
C ASN A 35 5.31 -0.86 1.29
N LYS A 36 5.68 0.10 0.43
CA LYS A 36 6.95 0.06 -0.29
C LYS A 36 8.09 0.06 0.72
N THR A 37 9.00 -0.90 0.57
CA THR A 37 10.19 -1.00 1.41
C THR A 37 11.10 0.21 1.16
N PRO A 38 11.48 0.96 2.20
CA PRO A 38 12.45 2.04 2.06
C PRO A 38 13.80 1.55 1.51
N VAL A 39 14.49 2.39 0.76
CA VAL A 39 15.82 2.10 0.21
C VAL A 39 16.86 2.84 1.04
N TRP A 40 18.01 2.20 1.28
CA TRP A 40 19.13 2.86 1.92
C TRP A 40 19.69 3.99 1.05
N ASN A 41 19.91 5.16 1.64
CA ASN A 41 20.54 6.30 1.00
C ASN A 41 21.86 6.62 1.70
N ASP A 42 22.98 6.45 0.98
CA ASP A 42 24.32 6.64 1.52
C ASP A 42 24.63 8.10 1.88
N ASP A 43 24.09 9.08 1.15
CA ASP A 43 24.37 10.50 1.40
C ASP A 43 23.78 10.98 2.73
N THR A 44 22.60 10.47 3.07
CA THR A 44 21.86 10.83 4.29
C THR A 44 22.03 9.80 5.41
N GLN A 45 22.68 8.67 5.14
CA GLN A 45 22.85 7.54 6.06
C GLN A 45 21.52 7.08 6.68
N SER A 46 20.48 6.97 5.84
CA SER A 46 19.12 6.65 6.31
C SER A 46 18.31 5.85 5.29
N TYR A 47 17.25 5.19 5.76
CA TYR A 47 16.28 4.50 4.92
C TYR A 47 15.19 5.49 4.46
N VAL A 48 15.06 5.66 3.14
CA VAL A 48 14.18 6.69 2.55
C VAL A 48 13.23 6.11 1.50
N LEU A 49 12.10 6.81 1.32
CA LEU A 49 11.20 6.63 0.18
C LEU A 49 11.21 7.92 -0.65
N ASN A 50 11.17 7.79 -1.97
CA ASN A 50 11.13 8.94 -2.86
C ASN A 50 9.69 9.44 -3.03
N PHE A 51 9.36 10.53 -2.34
CA PHE A 51 8.06 11.18 -2.42
C PHE A 51 7.97 12.27 -3.50
N HIS A 52 9.01 12.45 -4.33
CA HIS A 52 9.07 13.45 -5.40
C HIS A 52 8.72 14.87 -4.93
N GLY A 53 9.23 15.26 -3.76
CA GLY A 53 8.97 16.58 -3.15
C GLY A 53 7.59 16.76 -2.52
N ARG A 54 6.70 15.75 -2.55
CA ARG A 54 5.35 15.83 -1.95
C ARG A 54 5.32 15.65 -0.43
N VAL A 55 6.44 15.25 0.17
CA VAL A 55 6.59 15.06 1.62
C VAL A 55 7.83 15.83 2.04
N THR A 56 7.67 16.72 3.01
CA THR A 56 8.70 17.70 3.41
C THR A 56 9.13 17.54 4.86
N GLN A 57 8.42 16.74 5.66
CA GLN A 57 8.77 16.47 7.05
C GLN A 57 8.90 14.97 7.33
N ALA A 58 9.89 14.61 8.15
CA ALA A 58 10.07 13.25 8.63
C ALA A 58 8.90 12.82 9.53
N SER A 59 8.39 11.61 9.32
CA SER A 59 7.35 11.00 10.15
C SER A 59 7.32 9.49 9.94
N VAL A 60 7.04 8.74 11.00
CA VAL A 60 6.71 7.30 10.90
C VAL A 60 5.43 7.04 10.10
N LYS A 61 4.62 8.08 9.87
CA LYS A 61 3.41 8.01 9.06
C LYS A 61 3.67 8.23 7.57
N ASN A 62 4.91 8.45 7.12
CA ASN A 62 5.19 8.60 5.70
C ASN A 62 5.27 7.22 5.04
N PHE A 63 4.38 6.92 4.09
CA PHE A 63 4.35 5.62 3.42
C PHE A 63 3.86 5.72 1.97
N GLN A 64 4.22 4.71 1.18
CA GLN A 64 3.73 4.44 -0.16
C GLN A 64 3.16 3.02 -0.18
N ILE A 65 2.00 2.82 -0.79
CA ILE A 65 1.38 1.49 -0.96
C ILE A 65 1.58 1.03 -2.41
N VAL A 66 2.05 -0.20 -2.58
CA VAL A 66 2.42 -0.82 -3.87
C VAL A 66 1.90 -2.25 -3.94
N HIS A 67 1.92 -2.81 -5.15
CA HIS A 67 1.70 -4.24 -5.39
C HIS A 67 3.05 -4.93 -5.62
N ASP A 68 3.24 -6.15 -5.13
CA ASP A 68 4.56 -6.82 -5.19
C ASP A 68 5.04 -7.12 -6.62
N ASN A 69 4.11 -7.31 -7.55
CA ASN A 69 4.44 -7.50 -8.97
C ASN A 69 4.94 -6.22 -9.67
N ASP A 70 4.68 -5.04 -9.11
CA ASP A 70 5.10 -3.74 -9.66
C ASP A 70 5.28 -2.72 -8.53
N VAL A 71 6.47 -2.74 -7.93
CA VAL A 71 6.83 -1.89 -6.79
C VAL A 71 7.03 -0.42 -7.17
N ASP A 72 7.10 -0.10 -8.46
CA ASP A 72 7.29 1.27 -8.94
C ASP A 72 5.96 1.96 -9.26
N TYR A 73 4.91 1.18 -9.49
CA TYR A 73 3.54 1.69 -9.54
C TYR A 73 3.01 2.03 -8.14
N ILE A 74 3.08 3.31 -7.77
CA ILE A 74 2.58 3.82 -6.49
C ILE A 74 1.05 3.94 -6.51
N VAL A 75 0.36 3.04 -5.81
CA VAL A 75 -1.11 3.02 -5.71
C VAL A 75 -1.62 4.13 -4.79
N MET A 76 -0.95 4.34 -3.66
CA MET A 76 -1.27 5.38 -2.70
C MET A 76 0.01 5.93 -2.08
N GLN A 77 0.04 7.23 -1.82
CA GLN A 77 1.13 7.89 -1.11
C GLN A 77 0.56 8.83 -0.05
N PHE A 78 1.14 8.78 1.14
CA PHE A 78 0.81 9.68 2.23
C PHE A 78 2.09 10.13 2.93
N GLY A 79 2.13 11.40 3.34
CA GLY A 79 3.20 11.89 4.20
C GLY A 79 3.00 13.33 4.64
N ARG A 80 3.78 13.71 5.65
CA ARG A 80 3.67 15.00 6.34
C ARG A 80 4.29 16.13 5.51
N VAL A 81 3.57 17.25 5.43
CA VAL A 81 4.01 18.48 4.73
C VAL A 81 4.15 19.70 5.64
N ALA A 82 3.46 19.71 6.78
CA ALA A 82 3.41 20.81 7.74
C ALA A 82 3.25 20.26 9.16
N GLU A 83 3.37 21.13 10.17
CA GLU A 83 3.18 20.74 11.56
C GLU A 83 1.76 20.32 11.90
#